data_AF-A0A4Q0I716-F1
#
_entry.id   AF-A0A4Q0I716-F1
#
_cell.length_a   1.000
_cell.length_b   1.000
_cell.length_c   1.000
_cell.angle_alpha   90.00
_cell.angle_beta   90.00
_cell.angle_gamma   90.00
#
_symmetry.space_group_name_H-M   'P 1'
#
loop_
_entity.id
_entity.type
_entity.pdbx_description
1 polymer ?
#
loop_
_entity_poly.entity_id
_entity_poly.type
_entity_poly.pdbx_seq_one_letter_code
_entity_poly.pdbx_strand_id
1 'polypeptide(L)'
;MEFIKRKLLNECIRFIELCQSYVLDGRINVETYSSLSGIKISFIKDMLEREKTSIYFDRDFSRRINELFKKNSLIYEMSKKVINR
;
A
#
# COMPACT_ATOMS: atom_id res chain seq x y z
N MET A 1 22.39 7.31 -1.34
CA MET A 1 21.41 6.34 -0.77
C MET A 1 19.98 6.54 -1.25
N GLU A 2 19.60 7.74 -1.71
CA GLU A 2 18.24 8.05 -2.16
C GLU A 2 17.70 7.13 -3.25
N PHE A 3 18.51 6.79 -4.27
CA PHE A 3 18.12 5.85 -5.32
C PHE A 3 17.68 4.48 -4.78
N ILE A 4 18.42 3.93 -3.81
CA ILE A 4 18.11 2.64 -3.19
C ILE A 4 16.81 2.74 -2.38
N LYS A 5 16.64 3.82 -1.61
CA LYS A 5 15.38 4.08 -0.87
C LYS A 5 14.18 4.15 -1.81
N ARG A 6 14.30 4.89 -2.93
CA ARG A 6 13.25 5.02 -3.95
C ARG A 6 12.96 3.69 -4.65
N LYS A 7 13.99 2.91 -4.98
CA LYS A 7 13.82 1.59 -5.59
C LYS A 7 13.10 0.62 -4.62
N LEU A 8 13.49 0.61 -3.35
CA LEU A 8 12.84 -0.21 -2.33
C LEU A 8 11.37 0.17 -2.13
N LEU A 9 11.07 1.47 -2.02
CA LEU A 9 9.69 1.96 -1.94
C LEU A 9 8.87 1.56 -3.17
N ASN A 10 9.43 1.69 -4.37
CA ASN A 10 8.78 1.26 -5.61
C ASN A 10 8.41 -0.22 -5.59
N GLU A 11 9.33 -1.10 -5.18
CA GLU A 11 9.05 -2.54 -5.12
C GLU A 11 8.01 -2.89 -4.04
N CYS A 12 8.04 -2.21 -2.89
CA CYS A 12 6.98 -2.34 -1.88
C CYS A 12 5.60 -1.91 -2.41
N ILE A 13 5.53 -0.77 -3.11
CA ILE A 13 4.29 -0.27 -3.73
C ILE A 13 3.77 -1.27 -4.77
N ARG A 14 4.62 -1.74 -5.68
CA ARG A 14 4.25 -2.74 -6.71
C ARG A 14 3.69 -4.01 -6.10
N PHE A 15 4.30 -4.50 -5.02
CA PHE A 15 3.82 -5.68 -4.32
C PHE A 15 2.42 -5.45 -3.72
N ILE A 16 2.20 -4.32 -3.06
CA ILE A 16 0.90 -4.01 -2.46
C ILE A 16 -0.17 -3.86 -3.55
N GLU A 17 0.13 -3.20 -4.66
CA GLU A 17 -0.79 -3.07 -5.80
C GLU A 17 -1.19 -4.43 -6.37
N LEU A 18 -0.25 -5.38 -6.46
CA LEU A 18 -0.55 -6.75 -6.87
C LEU A 18 -1.52 -7.42 -5.89
N CYS A 19 -1.26 -7.31 -4.59
CA CYS A 19 -2.15 -7.84 -3.55
C CYS A 19 -3.53 -7.16 -3.60
N GLN A 20 -3.60 -5.87 -3.86
CA GLN A 20 -4.85 -5.11 -4.02
C GLN A 20 -5.66 -5.62 -5.21
N SER A 21 -5.01 -5.88 -6.36
CA SER A 21 -5.67 -6.51 -7.51
C SER A 21 -6.24 -7.87 -7.12
N TYR A 22 -5.45 -8.71 -6.47
CA TYR A 22 -5.88 -10.07 -6.12
C TYR A 22 -7.06 -10.10 -5.14
N VAL A 23 -7.10 -9.19 -4.16
CA VAL A 23 -8.24 -9.13 -3.23
C VAL A 23 -9.49 -8.54 -3.89
N LEU A 24 -9.33 -7.54 -4.76
CA LEU A 24 -10.46 -6.95 -5.51
C LEU A 24 -11.04 -7.92 -6.54
N ASP A 25 -10.21 -8.77 -7.13
CA ASP A 25 -10.62 -9.84 -8.05
C ASP A 25 -11.17 -11.08 -7.31
N GLY A 26 -11.20 -11.08 -5.98
CA GLY A 26 -11.65 -12.21 -5.16
C GLY A 26 -10.70 -13.42 -5.15
N ARG A 27 -9.47 -13.29 -5.65
CA ARG A 27 -8.45 -14.36 -5.68
C ARG A 27 -7.86 -14.64 -4.30
N ILE A 28 -7.81 -13.63 -3.44
CA ILE A 28 -7.43 -13.77 -2.02
C ILE A 28 -8.46 -13.06 -1.15
N ASN A 29 -8.65 -13.54 0.08
CA ASN A 29 -9.51 -12.88 1.05
C ASN A 29 -8.78 -11.70 1.73
N VAL A 30 -9.55 -10.86 2.45
CA VAL A 30 -9.03 -9.65 3.11
C VAL A 30 -8.01 -9.99 4.20
N GLU A 31 -8.16 -11.12 4.88
CA GLU A 31 -7.20 -11.57 5.90
C GLU A 31 -5.85 -11.90 5.28
N THR A 32 -5.83 -12.64 4.17
CA THR A 32 -4.62 -12.96 3.40
C THR A 32 -3.98 -11.70 2.84
N TYR A 33 -4.79 -10.78 2.30
CA TYR A 33 -4.32 -9.46 1.87
C TYR A 33 -3.64 -8.70 3.01
N SER A 34 -4.27 -8.66 4.19
CA SER A 34 -3.76 -7.99 5.39
C SER A 34 -2.42 -8.58 5.83
N SER A 35 -2.31 -9.92 5.85
CA SER A 35 -1.07 -10.63 6.20
C SER A 35 0.08 -10.37 5.22
N LEU A 36 -0.22 -10.29 3.91
CA LEU A 36 0.80 -10.05 2.89
C LEU A 36 1.25 -8.58 2.83
N SER A 37 0.30 -7.64 2.93
CA SER A 37 0.53 -6.23 2.66
C SER A 37 0.78 -5.37 3.91
N GLY A 38 0.28 -5.79 5.08
CA GLY A 38 0.23 -4.96 6.28
C GLY A 38 1.59 -4.42 6.72
N ILE A 39 2.60 -5.29 6.82
CA ILE A 39 3.97 -4.88 7.19
C ILE A 39 4.54 -3.88 6.18
N LYS A 40 4.29 -4.06 4.89
CA LYS A 40 4.80 -3.17 3.83
C LYS A 40 4.09 -1.82 3.82
N ILE A 41 2.78 -1.82 4.10
CA ILE A 41 1.99 -0.59 4.24
C ILE A 41 2.53 0.23 5.43
N SER A 42 2.78 -0.42 6.58
CA SER A 42 3.38 0.25 7.74
C SER A 42 4.78 0.78 7.42
N PHE A 43 5.63 -0.01 6.77
CA PHE A 43 6.94 0.43 6.32
C PHE A 43 6.88 1.69 5.43
N ILE A 44 5.95 1.74 4.47
CA ILE A 44 5.78 2.93 3.61
C ILE A 44 5.34 4.13 4.43
N LYS A 45 4.39 3.97 5.37
CA LYS A 45 3.98 5.06 6.26
C LYS A 45 5.15 5.59 7.09
N ASP A 46 5.90 4.70 7.73
CA ASP A 46 7.06 5.06 8.54
C ASP A 46 8.13 5.81 7.72
N MET A 47 8.39 5.36 6.49
CA MET A 47 9.30 6.04 5.57
C MET A 47 8.79 7.42 5.18
N LEU A 48 7.49 7.57 4.90
CA LEU A 48 6.89 8.85 4.56
C LEU A 48 6.83 9.82 5.73
N GLU A 49 6.79 9.34 6.97
CA GLU A 49 6.76 10.19 8.17
C GLU A 49 8.16 10.62 8.60
N ARG A 50 9.12 9.69 8.62
CA ARG A 50 10.46 9.92 9.18
C ARG A 50 11.44 10.53 8.18
N GLU A 51 11.22 10.33 6.88
CA GLU A 51 12.19 10.68 5.83
C GLU A 51 11.66 11.76 4.86
N LYS A 52 10.65 12.56 5.28
CA LYS A 52 10.04 13.63 4.45
C LYS A 52 11.03 14.57 3.77
N THR A 53 12.21 14.74 4.37
CA THR A 53 13.26 15.65 3.90
C THR A 53 14.35 14.97 3.07
N SER A 54 14.39 13.63 2.97
CA SER A 54 15.52 12.90 2.37
C SER A 54 15.18 12.10 1.10
N ILE A 55 13.91 12.04 0.71
CA ILE A 55 13.46 11.34 -0.51
C ILE A 55 12.63 12.31 -1.35
N TYR A 56 13.13 12.65 -2.53
CA TYR A 56 12.34 13.37 -3.51
C TYR A 56 11.23 12.49 -4.07
N PHE A 57 9.98 12.91 -3.87
CA PHE A 57 8.81 12.32 -4.50
C PHE A 57 8.31 13.26 -5.59
N ASP A 58 8.39 12.82 -6.84
CA ASP A 58 7.69 13.48 -7.92
C ASP A 58 6.16 13.36 -7.73
N ARG A 59 5.42 14.22 -8.45
CA ARG A 59 3.95 14.30 -8.34
C ARG A 59 3.28 12.95 -8.63
N ASP A 60 3.80 12.19 -9.59
CA ASP A 60 3.24 10.90 -9.99
C ASP A 60 3.42 9.85 -8.91
N PHE A 61 4.60 9.82 -8.29
CA PHE A 61 4.90 8.93 -7.18
C PHE A 61 4.04 9.23 -5.95
N SER A 62 3.89 10.51 -5.59
CA SER A 62 2.98 10.92 -4.50
C SER A 62 1.53 10.54 -4.79
N ARG A 63 1.05 10.74 -6.03
CA ARG A 63 -0.30 10.33 -6.45
C ARG A 63 -0.48 8.82 -6.29
N ARG A 64 0.47 8.02 -6.75
CA ARG A 64 0.42 6.56 -6.67
C ARG A 64 0.35 6.04 -5.23
N ILE A 65 1.13 6.63 -4.33
CA ILE A 65 1.06 6.31 -2.89
C ILE A 65 -0.32 6.64 -2.31
N ASN A 66 -0.86 7.81 -2.63
CA ASN A 66 -2.18 8.21 -2.16
C ASN A 66 -3.29 7.27 -2.66
N GLU A 67 -3.22 6.85 -3.92
CA GLU A 67 -4.14 5.85 -4.49
C GLU A 67 -4.02 4.49 -3.81
N LEU A 68 -2.79 4.05 -3.52
CA LEU A 68 -2.53 2.82 -2.77
C LEU A 68 -3.21 2.87 -1.39
N PHE A 69 -3.08 3.96 -0.64
CA PHE A 69 -3.73 4.08 0.67
C PHE A 69 -5.26 4.18 0.56
N LYS A 70 -5.80 4.86 -0.46
CA LYS A 70 -7.24 4.91 -0.71
C LYS A 70 -7.81 3.51 -0.98
N LYS A 71 -7.19 2.74 -1.89
CA LYS A 71 -7.59 1.35 -2.18
C LYS A 71 -7.53 0.48 -0.94
N ASN A 72 -6.49 0.64 -0.12
CA ASN A 72 -6.37 -0.06 1.14
C ASN A 72 -7.57 0.21 2.07
N SER A 73 -7.95 1.49 2.25
CA SER A 73 -9.13 1.85 3.07
C SER A 73 -10.40 1.19 2.54
N LEU A 74 -10.61 1.25 1.21
CA LEU A 74 -11.80 0.66 0.57
C LEU A 74 -11.89 -0.86 0.78
N ILE A 75 -10.77 -1.58 0.66
CA ILE A 75 -10.73 -3.03 0.90
C ILE A 75 -11.18 -3.37 2.33
N TYR A 76 -10.70 -2.63 3.34
CA TYR A 76 -11.10 -2.84 4.74
C TYR A 76 -12.54 -2.36 5.03
N GLU A 77 -13.05 -1.35 4.34
CA GLU A 77 -14.45 -0.93 4.47
C GLU A 77 -15.40 -1.96 3.87
N MET A 78 -15.05 -2.52 2.70
CA MET A 78 -15.81 -3.59 2.06
C MET A 78 -15.88 -4.84 2.94
N SER A 79 -14.77 -5.22 3.60
CA SER A 79 -14.77 -6.37 4.49
C SER A 79 -15.68 -6.19 5.71
N LYS A 80 -15.70 -4.99 6.31
CA LYS A 80 -16.60 -4.66 7.43
C LYS A 80 -18.08 -4.71 7.03
N LYS A 81 -18.42 -4.31 5.81
CA LYS A 81 -19.81 -4.38 5.30
C LYS A 81 -20.29 -5.81 5.06
N VAL A 82 -19.40 -6.74 4.77
CA VAL A 82 -19.74 -8.17 4.58
C VAL A 82 -20.05 -8.85 5.91
N ILE A 83 -19.40 -8.44 7.01
CA ILE A 83 -19.60 -9.03 8.34
C ILE A 83 -20.92 -8.59 9.00
N ASN A 84 -21.45 -7.41 8.62
CA ASN A 84 -22.66 -6.82 9.21
C ASN A 84 -23.95 -7.09 8.40
N ARG A 85 -23.95 -8.08 7.49
CA ARG A 85 -25.13 -8.55 6.75
C ARG A 85 -25.49 -9.96 7.19
#